data_AF-A0A968N0K9-F1
#
_entry.id   AF-A0A968N0K9-F1
#
_cell.length_a   1.000
_cell.length_b   1.000
_cell.length_c   1.000
_cell.angle_alpha   90.00
_cell.angle_beta   90.00
_cell.angle_gamma   90.00
#
_symmetry.space_group_name_H-M   'P 1'
#
loop_
_entity.id
_entity.type
_entity.pdbx_description
1 polymer ?
#
loop_
_entity_poly.entity_id
_entity_poly.type
_entity_poly.pdbx_seq_one_letter_code
_entity_poly.pdbx_strand_id
1 'polypeptide(L)'
;MIKENRKIWKLYIAISFQPSVYKTIEKRSKELFEPMLSTMNSYFKENRFENPQLETFIFSALMDGIAMDYIMAPDIYPLDDVVNELKNRYCKQK
;
A
#
# COMPACT_ATOMS: atom_id res chain seq x y z
N MET A 1 1.77 -2.55 -13.60
CA MET A 1 1.49 -3.76 -12.77
C MET A 1 0.05 -3.89 -12.29
N ILE A 2 -0.48 -3.06 -11.38
CA ILE A 2 -1.86 -3.23 -10.86
C ILE A 2 -2.94 -3.02 -11.94
N LYS A 3 -2.69 -2.09 -12.88
CA LYS A 3 -3.56 -1.83 -14.04
C LYS A 3 -3.62 -2.98 -15.03
N GLU A 4 -2.48 -3.62 -15.31
CA GLU A 4 -2.35 -4.65 -16.34
C GLU A 4 -2.87 -6.02 -15.87
N ASN A 5 -2.75 -6.33 -14.58
CA ASN A 5 -3.01 -7.65 -14.03
C ASN A 5 -4.16 -7.69 -13.01
N ARG A 6 -5.16 -6.81 -13.17
CA ARG A 6 -6.26 -6.62 -12.20
C ARG A 6 -6.96 -7.93 -11.80
N LYS A 7 -7.24 -8.82 -12.75
CA LYS A 7 -7.90 -10.11 -12.48
C LYS A 7 -7.05 -10.99 -11.55
N ILE A 8 -5.73 -10.99 -11.74
CA ILE A 8 -4.80 -11.72 -10.89
C ILE A 8 -4.80 -11.12 -9.48
N TRP A 9 -4.74 -9.78 -9.37
CA TRP A 9 -4.75 -9.11 -8.07
C TRP A 9 -6.05 -9.33 -7.29
N LYS A 10 -7.20 -9.27 -7.96
CA LYS A 10 -8.50 -9.58 -7.34
C LYS A 10 -8.54 -11.01 -6.79
N LEU A 11 -8.06 -11.98 -7.57
CA LEU A 11 -7.99 -13.38 -7.14
C LEU A 11 -6.99 -13.57 -6.00
N TYR A 12 -5.79 -12.99 -6.13
CA TYR A 12 -4.74 -13.05 -5.13
C TYR A 12 -5.23 -12.55 -3.77
N ILE A 13 -5.90 -11.39 -3.74
CA ILE A 13 -6.47 -10.80 -2.53
C ILE A 13 -7.55 -11.70 -1.94
N ALA A 14 -8.50 -12.16 -2.76
CA ALA A 14 -9.59 -13.03 -2.31
C ALA A 14 -9.08 -14.34 -1.70
N ILE A 15 -7.99 -14.91 -2.24
CA ILE A 15 -7.37 -16.14 -1.74
C ILE A 15 -6.51 -15.86 -0.50
N SER A 16 -5.68 -14.82 -0.53
CA SER A 16 -4.73 -14.50 0.55
C SER A 16 -5.40 -14.20 1.88
N PHE A 17 -6.62 -13.64 1.85
CA PHE A 17 -7.38 -13.33 3.07
C PHE A 17 -8.17 -14.51 3.65
N GLN A 18 -8.18 -15.67 2.98
CA GLN A 18 -8.81 -16.86 3.57
C GLN A 18 -7.97 -17.34 4.77
N PRO A 19 -8.58 -17.67 5.93
CA PRO A 19 -7.82 -17.95 7.15
C PRO A 19 -6.75 -19.04 7.02
N SER A 20 -7.04 -20.12 6.29
CA SER A 20 -6.11 -21.22 6.05
C SER A 20 -4.92 -20.81 5.18
N VAL A 21 -5.19 -19.99 4.16
CA VAL A 21 -4.16 -19.48 3.25
C VAL A 21 -3.31 -18.42 3.95
N TYR A 22 -3.94 -17.47 4.63
CA TYR A 22 -3.26 -16.42 5.39
C TYR A 22 -2.25 -17.03 6.35
N LYS A 23 -2.65 -18.05 7.13
CA LYS A 23 -1.76 -18.76 8.04
C LYS A 23 -0.55 -19.39 7.36
N THR A 24 -0.71 -19.82 6.10
CA THR A 24 0.38 -20.42 5.30
C THR A 24 1.36 -19.36 4.79
N ILE A 25 0.87 -18.16 4.47
CA ILE A 25 1.69 -17.08 3.90
C ILE A 25 2.16 -16.06 4.93
N GLU A 26 1.62 -16.05 6.16
CA GLU A 26 1.83 -15.02 7.17
C GLU A 26 3.31 -14.70 7.41
N LYS A 27 4.14 -15.74 7.59
CA LYS A 27 5.58 -15.57 7.81
C LYS A 27 6.23 -14.84 6.64
N ARG A 28 5.95 -15.28 5.41
CA ARG A 28 6.50 -14.67 4.19
C ARG A 28 5.96 -13.26 3.98
N SER A 29 4.70 -13.02 4.32
CA SER A 29 4.09 -11.69 4.30
C SER A 29 4.83 -10.74 5.25
N LYS A 30 5.08 -11.16 6.51
CA LYS A 30 5.85 -10.38 7.48
C LYS A 30 7.27 -10.06 6.97
N GLU A 31 7.98 -11.07 6.45
CA GLU A 31 9.32 -10.92 5.87
C GLU A 31 9.35 -9.92 4.69
N LEU A 32 8.25 -9.79 3.94
CA LEU A 32 8.12 -8.84 2.84
C LEU A 32 7.75 -7.43 3.31
N PHE A 33 6.82 -7.33 4.28
CA PHE A 33 6.30 -6.04 4.75
C PHE A 33 7.26 -5.31 5.69
N GLU A 34 8.03 -6.02 6.52
CA GLU A 34 8.96 -5.40 7.47
C GLU A 34 10.01 -4.49 6.79
N PRO A 35 10.72 -4.92 5.72
CA PRO A 35 11.64 -4.04 5.00
C PRO A 35 10.96 -2.85 4.34
N MET A 36 9.72 -3.01 3.86
CA MET A 36 8.96 -1.91 3.24
C MET A 36 8.60 -0.85 4.28
N LEU A 37 8.07 -1.25 5.44
CA LEU A 37 7.77 -0.34 6.55
C LEU A 37 9.04 0.37 7.05
N SER A 38 10.15 -0.36 7.16
CA SER A 38 11.45 0.22 7.54
C SER A 38 11.94 1.28 6.54
N THR A 39 11.75 1.02 5.24
CA THR A 39 12.12 1.98 4.18
C THR A 39 11.25 3.24 4.25
N MET A 40 9.94 3.08 4.40
CA MET A 40 9.00 4.21 4.56
C MET A 40 9.32 5.05 5.81
N ASN A 41 9.60 4.40 6.93
CA ASN A 41 9.94 5.08 8.17
C ASN A 41 11.26 5.86 8.05
N SER A 42 12.26 5.28 7.38
CA SER A 42 13.52 5.98 7.07
C SER A 42 13.26 7.23 6.23
N TYR A 43 12.43 7.13 5.18
CA TYR A 43 12.04 8.27 4.36
C TYR A 43 11.36 9.38 5.18
N PHE A 44 10.35 9.06 6.00
CA PHE A 44 9.66 10.07 6.81
C PHE A 44 10.57 10.69 7.87
N LYS A 45 11.52 9.93 8.40
CA LYS A 45 12.53 10.43 9.34
C LYS A 45 13.49 11.40 8.66
N GLU A 46 14.01 11.06 7.48
CA GLU A 46 14.91 11.92 6.69
C GLU A 46 14.22 13.24 6.28
N ASN A 47 12.91 13.20 6.02
CA ASN A 47 12.09 14.36 5.71
C ASN A 47 11.53 15.08 6.95
N ARG A 48 11.99 14.74 8.17
CA ARG A 48 11.66 15.43 9.43
C ARG A 48 10.17 15.50 9.77
N PHE A 49 9.40 14.47 9.43
CA PHE A 49 8.03 14.34 9.91
C PHE A 49 8.03 14.24 11.45
N GLU A 50 7.02 14.83 12.09
CA GLU A 50 6.91 14.90 13.56
C GLU A 50 6.86 13.50 14.19
N ASN A 51 6.15 12.58 13.56
CA ASN A 51 6.09 11.18 13.98
C ASN A 51 6.24 10.23 12.76
N PRO A 52 7.48 9.90 12.36
CA PRO A 52 7.76 9.08 11.18
C PRO A 52 7.11 7.69 11.22
N GLN A 53 7.03 7.11 12.41
CA GLN A 53 6.43 5.79 12.62
C GLN A 53 4.92 5.82 12.37
N LEU A 54 4.23 6.82 12.94
CA LEU A 54 2.80 7.02 12.71
C LEU A 54 2.52 7.30 11.23
N GLU A 55 3.31 8.17 10.61
CA GLU A 55 3.16 8.49 9.20
C GLU A 55 3.38 7.27 8.30
N THR A 56 4.31 6.38 8.66
CA THR A 56 4.51 5.09 7.97
C THR A 56 3.24 4.25 7.97
N PHE A 57 2.56 4.12 9.11
CA PHE A 57 1.32 3.36 9.19
C PHE A 57 0.17 4.02 8.41
N ILE A 58 0.07 5.35 8.47
CA ILE A 58 -0.92 6.12 7.69
C ILE A 58 -0.67 5.90 6.19
N PHE A 59 0.57 6.08 5.74
CA PHE A 59 0.94 5.91 4.33
C PHE A 59 0.68 4.48 3.85
N SER A 60 1.01 3.46 4.65
CA SER A 60 0.70 2.06 4.33
C SER A 60 -0.80 1.84 4.17
N ALA A 61 -1.61 2.36 5.10
CA ALA A 61 -3.07 2.22 5.04
C ALA A 61 -3.66 2.93 3.80
N LEU A 62 -3.12 4.10 3.43
CA LEU A 62 -3.50 4.78 2.19
C LEU A 62 -3.17 3.93 0.96
N MET A 63 -1.96 3.37 0.88
CA MET A 63 -1.55 2.52 -0.23
C MET A 63 -2.43 1.27 -0.36
N ASP A 64 -2.74 0.61 0.76
CA ASP A 64 -3.61 -0.56 0.80
C ASP A 64 -5.04 -0.22 0.33
N GLY A 65 -5.61 0.88 0.84
CA GLY A 65 -6.93 1.36 0.44
C GLY A 65 -7.01 1.72 -1.04
N ILE A 66 -6.03 2.46 -1.55
CA ILE A 66 -5.95 2.84 -2.97
C ILE A 66 -5.92 1.61 -3.88
N ALA A 67 -5.10 0.62 -3.51
CA ALA A 67 -5.01 -0.62 -4.26
C ALA A 67 -6.34 -1.41 -4.24
N MET A 68 -6.97 -1.53 -3.06
CA MET A 68 -8.24 -2.24 -2.89
C MET A 68 -9.37 -1.58 -3.66
N ASP A 69 -9.54 -0.26 -3.52
CA ASP A 69 -10.62 0.48 -4.18
C ASP A 69 -10.49 0.39 -5.71
N TYR A 70 -9.27 0.52 -6.24
CA TYR A 70 -9.02 0.36 -7.67
C TYR A 70 -9.31 -1.07 -8.16
N ILE A 71 -8.95 -2.09 -7.38
CA ILE A 71 -9.21 -3.49 -7.76
C ILE A 71 -10.71 -3.79 -7.77
N MET A 72 -11.47 -3.24 -6.82
CA MET A 72 -12.91 -3.49 -6.67
C MET A 72 -13.75 -2.67 -7.65
N ALA A 73 -13.38 -1.42 -7.90
CA ALA A 73 -14.18 -0.46 -8.67
C ALA A 73 -13.35 0.30 -9.73
N PRO A 74 -12.65 -0.40 -10.64
CA PRO A 74 -11.67 0.18 -11.55
C PRO A 74 -12.24 1.19 -12.55
N ASP A 75 -13.52 1.05 -12.91
CA ASP A 75 -14.16 1.87 -13.94
C ASP A 75 -14.60 3.24 -13.39
N ILE A 76 -14.70 3.38 -12.06
CA ILE A 76 -15.10 4.61 -11.38
C ILE A 76 -13.99 5.21 -10.51
N TYR A 77 -13.00 4.41 -10.12
CA TYR A 77 -11.93 4.86 -9.23
C TYR A 77 -10.82 5.60 -10.01
N PRO A 78 -10.58 6.89 -9.73
CA PRO A 78 -9.62 7.70 -10.49
C PRO A 78 -8.19 7.46 -10.00
N LEU A 79 -7.65 6.25 -10.26
CA LEU A 79 -6.36 5.81 -9.73
C LEU A 79 -5.21 6.79 -10.01
N ASP A 80 -5.15 7.33 -11.24
CA ASP A 80 -4.08 8.25 -11.62
C ASP A 80 -4.11 9.55 -10.84
N ASP A 81 -5.30 10.14 -10.67
CA ASP A 81 -5.47 11.38 -9.91
C ASP A 81 -5.14 11.19 -8.43
N VAL A 82 -5.60 10.06 -7.85
CA VAL A 82 -5.31 9.73 -6.44
C VAL A 82 -3.81 9.51 -6.22
N VAL A 83 -3.13 8.80 -7.12
CA VAL A 83 -1.67 8.60 -7.03
C VAL A 83 -0.93 9.93 -7.19
N ASN A 84 -1.37 10.80 -8.10
CA ASN A 84 -0.78 12.13 -8.28
C ASN A 84 -0.95 13.00 -7.03
N GLU A 85 -2.11 12.95 -6.38
CA GLU A 85 -2.36 13.66 -5.14
C GLU A 85 -1.50 13.11 -3.98
N LEU A 86 -1.35 11.79 -3.88
CA LEU A 86 -0.48 11.19 -2.87
C LEU A 86 0.99 11.62 -3.05
N LYS A 87 1.48 11.67 -4.30
CA LYS A 87 2.80 12.23 -4.62
C LYS A 87 2.91 13.70 -4.24
N ASN A 88 1.87 14.51 -4.46
CA ASN A 88 1.89 15.91 -4.05
C ASN A 88 2.01 16.06 -2.53
N ARG A 89 1.33 15.23 -1.75
CA ARG A 89 1.38 15.30 -0.28
C ARG A 89 2.75 14.96 0.28
N TYR A 90 3.39 13.93 -0.26
CA TYR A 90 4.61 13.37 0.31
C TYR A 90 5.89 13.83 -0.39
N CYS A 91 5.89 13.95 -1.72
CA CYS A 91 7.09 14.33 -2.48
C CYS A 91 7.25 15.85 -2.67
N LYS A 92 6.25 16.68 -2.34
CA LYS A 92 6.35 18.15 -2.42
C LYS A 92 6.55 18.85 -1.07
N GLN A 93 7.11 18.19 -0.06
CA GLN A 93 7.46 18.93 1.14
C GLN A 93 8.68 19.84 0.92
N LYS A 94 8.42 21.10 1.27
CA LYS A 94 9.23 22.31 1.21
C LYS A 94 10.26 22.34 2.34
#